data_AF-A0A849XYZ2-F1
#
_entry.id   AF-A0A849XYZ2-F1
#
_cell.length_a   1.000
_cell.length_b   1.000
_cell.length_c   1.000
_cell.angle_alpha   90.00
_cell.angle_beta   90.00
_cell.angle_gamma   90.00
#
_symmetry.space_group_name_H-M   'P 1'
#
loop_
_entity.id
_entity.type
_entity.pdbx_description
1 polymer ?
#
loop_
_entity_poly.entity_id
_entity_poly.type
_entity_poly.pdbx_seq_one_letter_code
_entity_poly.pdbx_strand_id
1 'polypeptide(L)'
;MTGRGCDDIFRILDSRNYTFGDMFRRCERRYGLDNFHFTRLDIAIDDKNEKPFFTIEQIKKKCEKEEFISNSEGYHFDESKFDDFDTAKTVYIGAGKSGLSYRFYDKDKEVCSKHNKTLDEVGSWKRTEMQLRDDKAHAFAMTF
;
A
#
# COMPACT_ATOMS: atom_id res chain seq x y z
N MET A 1 8.78 -6.13 7.39
CA MET A 1 7.50 -6.68 7.91
C MET A 1 6.51 -6.71 6.76
N THR A 2 5.76 -7.79 6.57
CA THR A 2 4.71 -7.86 5.53
C THR A 2 3.42 -7.20 6.04
N GLY A 3 2.45 -6.94 5.16
CA GLY A 3 1.16 -6.36 5.55
C GLY A 3 0.46 -7.12 6.69
N ARG A 4 0.39 -8.46 6.61
CA ARG A 4 -0.15 -9.29 7.69
C ARG A 4 0.65 -9.14 9.00
N GLY A 5 1.97 -9.05 8.91
CA GLY A 5 2.80 -8.79 10.09
C GLY A 5 2.54 -7.41 10.70
N CYS A 6 2.22 -6.40 9.90
CA CYS A 6 1.77 -5.10 10.40
C CYS A 6 0.44 -5.22 11.13
N ASP A 7 -0.52 -6.01 10.62
CA ASP A 7 -1.80 -6.24 11.32
C ASP A 7 -1.60 -6.90 12.69
N ASP A 8 -0.70 -7.89 12.78
CA ASP A 8 -0.37 -8.56 14.04
C ASP A 8 0.30 -7.60 15.03
N ILE A 9 1.25 -6.78 14.57
CA ILE A 9 1.91 -5.77 15.40
C ILE A 9 0.95 -4.68 15.81
N PHE A 10 0.04 -4.24 14.93
CA PHE A 10 -1.01 -3.28 15.26
C PHE A 10 -1.82 -3.77 16.45
N ARG A 11 -2.31 -5.02 16.42
CA ARG A 11 -3.07 -5.62 17.54
C ARG A 11 -2.26 -5.63 18.85
N ILE A 12 -0.96 -5.95 18.79
CA ILE A 12 -0.09 -5.94 19.97
C ILE A 12 0.08 -4.53 20.53
N LEU A 13 0.31 -3.54 19.66
CA LEU A 13 0.48 -2.15 20.06
C LEU A 13 -0.82 -1.58 20.64
N ASP A 14 -1.93 -1.80 19.96
CA ASP A 14 -3.27 -1.35 20.34
C ASP A 14 -3.71 -1.95 21.69
N SER A 15 -3.45 -3.25 21.93
CA SER A 15 -3.70 -3.91 23.22
C SER A 15 -2.94 -3.26 24.41
N ARG A 16 -1.93 -2.45 24.12
CA ARG A 16 -1.10 -1.73 25.09
C ARG A 16 -1.25 -0.21 24.99
N ASN A 17 -2.26 0.27 24.26
CA ASN A 17 -2.50 1.69 23.99
C ASN A 17 -1.28 2.40 23.37
N TYR A 18 -0.59 1.72 22.45
CA TYR A 18 0.51 2.24 21.66
C TYR A 18 0.18 2.26 20.18
N THR A 19 0.88 3.13 19.46
CA THR A 19 0.78 3.30 18.01
C THR A 19 2.06 2.82 17.31
N PHE A 20 2.02 2.75 15.97
CA PHE A 20 3.25 2.58 15.18
C PHE A 20 4.24 3.73 15.41
N GLY A 21 3.77 4.96 15.64
CA GLY A 21 4.63 6.09 15.99
C GLY A 21 5.40 5.86 17.29
N ASP A 22 4.73 5.33 18.32
CA ASP A 22 5.42 4.94 19.56
C ASP A 22 6.47 3.84 19.32
N MET A 23 6.20 2.92 18.39
CA MET A 23 7.18 1.91 17.99
C MET A 23 8.38 2.55 17.29
N PHE A 24 8.18 3.49 16.36
CA PHE A 24 9.26 4.18 15.67
C PHE A 24 10.14 4.97 16.65
N ARG A 25 9.54 5.74 17.57
CA ARG A 25 10.26 6.45 18.64
C ARG A 25 11.02 5.53 19.58
N ARG A 26 10.53 4.30 19.81
CA ARG A 26 11.28 3.30 20.61
C ARG A 26 12.52 2.77 19.89
N CYS A 27 12.46 2.58 18.57
CA CYS A 27 13.64 2.22 17.78
C CYS A 27 14.71 3.31 17.92
N GLU A 28 14.31 4.56 17.72
CA GLU A 28 15.20 5.71 17.90
C GLU A 28 15.84 5.75 19.29
N ARG A 29 15.04 5.68 20.37
CA ARG A 29 15.57 5.71 21.74
C ARG A 29 16.49 4.54 22.07
N ARG A 30 16.27 3.37 21.47
CA ARG A 30 17.04 2.16 21.77
C ARG A 30 18.35 2.09 21.01
N TYR A 31 18.35 2.50 19.75
CA TYR A 31 19.51 2.35 18.87
C TYR A 31 20.27 3.68 18.68
N GLY A 32 19.62 4.82 18.85
CA GLY A 32 20.16 6.16 18.57
C GLY A 32 19.96 6.54 17.09
N LEU A 33 19.71 7.83 16.81
CA LEU A 33 19.33 8.35 15.49
C LEU A 33 20.21 7.85 14.33
N ASP A 34 21.54 7.83 14.52
CA ASP A 34 22.49 7.50 13.45
C ASP A 34 22.80 6.00 13.30
N ASN A 35 22.24 5.16 14.17
CA ASN A 35 22.60 3.73 14.25
C ASN A 35 21.52 2.78 13.71
N PHE A 36 20.40 3.31 13.22
CA PHE A 36 19.36 2.50 12.58
C PHE A 36 18.73 3.27 11.43
N HIS A 37 18.17 2.53 10.47
CA HIS A 37 17.56 3.12 9.29
C HIS A 37 16.36 2.29 8.84
N PHE A 38 15.24 2.97 8.57
CA PHE A 38 14.06 2.31 8.01
C PHE A 38 14.23 2.25 6.49
N THR A 39 14.68 1.10 5.99
CA THR A 39 14.97 0.92 4.56
C THR A 39 13.73 0.88 3.66
N ARG A 40 12.54 0.62 4.22
CA ARG A 40 11.29 0.58 3.49
C ARG A 40 10.08 0.77 4.40
N LEU A 41 9.13 1.57 3.94
CA LEU A 41 7.83 1.75 4.59
C LEU A 41 6.74 1.87 3.51
N ASP A 42 5.72 1.02 3.58
CA ASP A 42 4.58 1.05 2.67
C ASP A 42 3.37 1.59 3.45
N ILE A 43 2.82 2.72 3.03
CA ILE A 43 1.63 3.34 3.62
C ILE A 43 0.44 3.02 2.72
N ALA A 44 -0.68 2.62 3.31
CA ALA A 44 -1.87 2.23 2.56
C ALA A 44 -3.09 3.08 2.95
N ILE A 45 -3.91 3.39 1.95
CA ILE A 45 -5.25 3.96 2.11
C ILE A 45 -6.24 2.95 1.50
N ASP A 46 -7.26 2.62 2.29
CA ASP A 46 -8.34 1.73 1.89
C ASP A 46 -9.60 2.52 1.56
N ASP A 47 -10.02 2.47 0.30
CA ASP A 47 -11.32 2.94 -0.15
C ASP A 47 -12.31 1.76 -0.09
N LYS A 48 -13.19 1.79 0.92
CA LYS A 48 -14.25 0.79 1.14
C LYS A 48 -15.65 1.35 0.87
N ASN A 49 -15.76 2.44 0.11
CA ASN A 49 -17.06 2.98 -0.24
C ASN A 49 -17.79 2.03 -1.20
N GLU A 50 -19.12 1.95 -1.07
CA GLU A 50 -19.97 1.17 -1.99
C GLU A 50 -19.71 1.59 -3.45
N LYS A 51 -19.64 2.89 -3.68
CA LYS A 51 -19.10 3.47 -4.90
C LYS A 51 -17.69 3.99 -4.63
N PRO A 52 -16.64 3.38 -5.22
CA PRO A 52 -15.27 3.84 -5.00
C PRO A 52 -15.05 5.22 -5.61
N PHE A 53 -14.12 5.99 -5.05
CA PHE A 53 -13.70 7.29 -5.57
C PHE A 53 -13.14 7.18 -6.98
N PHE A 54 -12.46 6.08 -7.26
CA PHE A 54 -12.00 5.70 -8.59
C PHE A 54 -11.91 4.18 -8.72
N THR A 55 -12.07 3.68 -9.93
CA THR A 55 -11.73 2.30 -10.27
C THR A 55 -10.28 2.21 -10.73
N ILE A 56 -9.68 1.02 -10.64
CA ILE A 56 -8.32 0.80 -11.13
C ILE A 56 -8.23 1.03 -12.64
N GLU A 57 -9.31 0.70 -13.37
CA GLU A 57 -9.45 0.99 -14.80
C GLU A 57 -9.43 2.49 -15.11
N GLN A 58 -10.01 3.34 -14.26
CA GLN A 58 -9.92 4.80 -14.43
C GLN A 58 -8.49 5.30 -14.26
N ILE A 59 -7.74 4.77 -13.28
CA ILE A 59 -6.32 5.11 -13.08
C ILE A 59 -5.48 4.63 -14.27
N LYS A 60 -5.69 3.41 -14.74
CA LYS A 60 -5.04 2.85 -15.94
C LYS A 60 -5.23 3.78 -17.14
N LYS A 61 -6.47 4.17 -17.44
CA LYS A 61 -6.79 5.09 -18.56
C LYS A 61 -6.12 6.46 -18.42
N LYS A 62 -5.97 6.97 -17.20
CA LYS A 62 -5.23 8.23 -16.97
C LYS A 62 -3.74 8.07 -17.27
N CYS A 63 -3.14 6.95 -16.87
CA CYS A 63 -1.75 6.64 -17.21
C CYS A 63 -1.54 6.46 -18.72
N GLU A 64 -2.42 5.74 -19.42
CA GLU A 64 -2.37 5.54 -20.88
C GLU A 64 -2.49 6.86 -21.67
N LYS A 65 -3.21 7.84 -21.12
CA LYS A 65 -3.35 9.18 -21.70
C LYS A 65 -2.27 10.17 -21.26
N GLU A 66 -1.27 9.72 -20.50
CA GLU A 66 -0.23 10.57 -19.92
C GLU A 66 -0.78 11.70 -19.03
N GLU A 67 -1.95 11.49 -18.41
CA GLU A 67 -2.62 12.45 -17.51
C GLU A 67 -2.07 12.35 -16.07
N PHE A 68 -0.77 12.12 -15.90
CA PHE A 68 -0.11 12.07 -14.60
C PHE A 68 1.31 12.64 -14.68
N ILE A 69 1.78 13.20 -13.57
CA ILE A 69 3.15 13.69 -13.42
C ILE A 69 3.79 12.92 -12.26
N SER A 70 4.94 12.31 -12.49
CA SER A 70 5.69 11.57 -11.48
C SER A 70 7.19 11.82 -11.64
N ASN A 71 7.93 11.65 -10.54
CA ASN A 71 9.41 11.72 -10.55
C ASN A 71 10.07 10.52 -11.22
N SER A 72 9.28 9.52 -11.62
CA SER A 72 9.73 8.31 -12.29
C SER A 72 8.93 8.14 -13.59
N GLU A 73 9.64 7.90 -14.69
CA GLU A 73 9.06 7.96 -16.05
C GLU A 73 8.17 6.76 -16.43
N GLY A 74 8.09 5.72 -15.59
CA GLY A 74 7.38 4.48 -15.93
C GLY A 74 6.12 4.23 -15.12
N TYR A 75 5.09 3.72 -15.77
CA TYR A 75 4.01 2.98 -15.14
C TYR A 75 4.00 1.53 -15.65
N HIS A 76 3.37 0.65 -14.90
CA HIS A 76 3.19 -0.75 -15.28
C HIS A 76 1.78 -1.20 -14.87
N PHE A 77 1.18 -2.08 -15.66
CA PHE A 77 -0.13 -2.64 -15.38
C PHE A 77 -0.03 -4.15 -15.29
N ASP A 78 -0.58 -4.69 -14.21
CA ASP A 78 -0.79 -6.12 -14.04
C ASP A 78 -2.28 -6.42 -14.07
N GLU A 79 -2.66 -7.43 -14.83
CA GLU A 79 -3.99 -8.02 -14.79
C GLU A 79 -3.86 -9.52 -14.56
N SER A 80 -4.60 -10.02 -13.59
CA SER A 80 -4.64 -11.44 -13.27
C SER A 80 -6.08 -11.95 -13.34
N LYS A 81 -6.27 -13.19 -13.79
CA LYS A 81 -7.59 -13.81 -13.84
C LYS A 81 -8.19 -13.84 -12.44
N PHE A 82 -9.40 -13.31 -12.27
CA PHE A 82 -10.16 -13.40 -11.02
C PHE A 82 -11.25 -14.47 -11.14
N ASP A 83 -12.08 -14.37 -12.18
CA ASP A 83 -13.02 -15.41 -12.58
C ASP A 83 -13.02 -15.57 -14.12
N ASP A 84 -14.01 -16.24 -14.70
CA ASP A 84 -14.07 -16.48 -16.15
C ASP A 84 -14.36 -15.21 -16.98
N PHE A 85 -14.90 -14.16 -16.38
CA PHE A 85 -15.32 -12.93 -17.05
C PHE A 85 -14.66 -11.67 -16.48
N ASP A 86 -13.92 -11.78 -15.37
CA ASP A 86 -13.33 -10.65 -14.67
C ASP A 86 -11.85 -10.86 -14.30
N THR A 87 -11.10 -9.76 -14.27
CA THR A 87 -9.68 -9.70 -13.91
C THR A 87 -9.46 -8.79 -12.72
N ALA A 88 -8.54 -9.17 -11.83
CA ALA A 88 -8.02 -8.29 -10.79
C ALA A 88 -6.92 -7.42 -11.38
N LYS A 89 -7.07 -6.09 -11.24
CA LYS A 89 -6.19 -5.10 -11.86
C LYS A 89 -5.28 -4.46 -10.83
N THR A 90 -4.06 -4.18 -11.23
CA THR A 90 -3.08 -3.41 -10.47
C THR A 90 -2.37 -2.42 -11.38
N VAL A 91 -2.28 -1.16 -10.95
CA VAL A 91 -1.49 -0.11 -11.58
C VAL A 91 -0.31 0.23 -10.68
N TYR A 92 0.89 0.20 -11.23
CA TYR A 92 2.12 0.67 -10.60
C TYR A 92 2.53 1.98 -11.26
N ILE A 93 2.86 2.99 -10.46
CA ILE A 93 3.48 4.22 -10.93
C ILE A 93 4.85 4.33 -10.24
N GLY A 94 5.90 4.31 -11.06
CA GLY A 94 7.29 4.31 -10.64
C GLY A 94 7.90 2.93 -10.44
N ALA A 95 9.23 2.89 -10.52
CA ALA A 95 10.00 1.64 -10.43
C ALA A 95 9.96 1.06 -9.01
N GLY A 96 9.83 -0.26 -8.85
CA GLY A 96 9.80 -0.88 -7.52
C GLY A 96 11.06 -0.66 -6.65
N LYS A 97 12.18 -0.25 -7.28
CA LYS A 97 13.46 0.10 -6.63
C LYS A 97 13.65 1.60 -6.40
N SER A 98 12.76 2.47 -6.86
CA SER A 98 12.87 3.91 -6.60
C SER A 98 12.60 4.23 -5.13
N GLY A 99 13.05 5.41 -4.69
CA GLY A 99 12.77 5.92 -3.34
C GLY A 99 11.28 6.12 -3.03
N LEU A 100 10.45 6.25 -4.07
CA LEU A 100 9.00 6.41 -4.00
C LEU A 100 8.33 5.73 -5.19
N SER A 101 7.32 4.90 -4.93
CA SER A 101 6.43 4.35 -5.95
C SER A 101 5.01 4.18 -5.40
N TYR A 102 4.04 4.09 -6.32
CA TYR A 102 2.62 3.91 -5.98
C TYR A 102 2.07 2.61 -6.55
N ARG A 103 1.12 2.01 -5.84
CA ARG A 103 0.30 0.89 -6.30
C ARG A 103 -1.17 1.20 -6.09
N PHE A 104 -1.98 0.95 -7.11
CA PHE A 104 -3.43 1.04 -7.04
C PHE A 104 -3.99 -0.30 -7.47
N TYR A 105 -4.81 -0.95 -6.65
CA TYR A 105 -5.32 -2.28 -7.01
C TYR A 105 -6.66 -2.64 -6.39
N ASP A 106 -7.28 -3.64 -7.01
CA ASP A 106 -8.52 -4.27 -6.56
C ASP A 106 -8.25 -5.13 -5.32
N LYS A 107 -8.33 -4.51 -4.13
CA LYS A 107 -8.06 -5.18 -2.86
C LYS A 107 -9.15 -6.18 -2.50
N ASP A 108 -10.39 -5.87 -2.86
CA ASP A 108 -11.53 -6.79 -2.78
C ASP A 108 -11.20 -8.13 -3.44
N LYS A 109 -10.80 -8.09 -4.71
CA LYS A 109 -10.43 -9.28 -5.49
C LYS A 109 -9.21 -10.00 -4.89
N GLU A 110 -8.20 -9.26 -4.44
CA GLU A 110 -7.04 -9.87 -3.76
C GLU A 110 -7.46 -10.65 -2.50
N VAL A 111 -8.35 -10.06 -1.68
CA VAL A 111 -8.84 -10.67 -0.44
C VAL A 111 -9.72 -11.88 -0.75
N CYS A 112 -10.63 -11.78 -1.72
CA CYS A 112 -11.45 -12.89 -2.19
C CYS A 112 -10.57 -14.10 -2.59
N SER A 113 -9.55 -13.87 -3.43
CA SER A 113 -8.65 -14.93 -3.88
C SER A 113 -7.80 -15.53 -2.75
N LYS A 114 -7.33 -14.72 -1.80
CA LYS A 114 -6.47 -15.19 -0.69
C LYS A 114 -7.22 -15.89 0.43
N HIS A 115 -8.49 -15.52 0.63
CA HIS A 115 -9.28 -15.97 1.78
C HIS A 115 -10.50 -16.81 1.39
N ASN A 116 -10.66 -17.13 0.11
CA ASN A 116 -11.80 -17.88 -0.43
C ASN A 116 -13.14 -17.27 -0.01
N LYS A 117 -13.27 -15.96 -0.23
CA LYS A 117 -14.48 -15.17 0.05
C LYS A 117 -15.12 -14.70 -1.25
N THR A 118 -16.41 -14.43 -1.20
CA THR A 118 -17.14 -13.83 -2.33
C THR A 118 -17.00 -12.30 -2.32
N LEU A 119 -17.23 -11.66 -3.46
CA LEU A 119 -17.24 -10.19 -3.55
C LEU A 119 -18.35 -9.57 -2.68
N ASP A 120 -19.49 -10.25 -2.53
CA ASP A 120 -20.58 -9.78 -1.67
C ASP A 120 -20.17 -9.76 -0.18
N GLU A 121 -19.36 -10.73 0.26
CA GLU A 121 -18.85 -10.76 1.64
C GLU A 121 -17.78 -9.70 1.90
N VAL A 122 -16.99 -9.34 0.88
CA VAL A 122 -15.87 -8.39 1.03
C VAL A 122 -16.31 -6.94 0.80
N GLY A 123 -17.28 -6.74 -0.10
CA GLY A 123 -17.69 -5.42 -0.57
C GLY A 123 -16.65 -4.76 -1.48
N SER A 124 -17.02 -3.62 -2.05
CA SER A 124 -16.10 -2.77 -2.83
C SER A 124 -14.90 -2.38 -1.98
N TRP A 125 -13.70 -2.69 -2.48
CA TRP A 125 -12.46 -2.33 -1.79
C TRP A 125 -11.33 -2.08 -2.77
N LYS A 126 -10.92 -0.80 -2.89
CA LYS A 126 -9.72 -0.38 -3.62
C LYS A 126 -8.65 0.05 -2.64
N ARG A 127 -7.40 -0.30 -2.93
CA ARG A 127 -6.27 0.11 -2.10
C ARG A 127 -5.29 0.93 -2.91
N THR A 128 -4.86 2.04 -2.33
CA THR A 128 -3.71 2.81 -2.76
C THR A 128 -2.58 2.58 -1.78
N GLU A 129 -1.42 2.17 -2.26
CA GLU A 129 -0.20 2.05 -1.47
C GLU A 129 0.86 3.01 -1.98
N MET A 130 1.50 3.72 -1.05
CA MET A 130 2.69 4.52 -1.28
C MET A 130 3.87 3.78 -0.65
N GLN A 131 4.78 3.29 -1.48
CA GLN A 131 6.02 2.65 -1.05
C GLN A 131 7.12 3.70 -0.96
N LEU A 132 7.69 3.86 0.22
CA LEU A 132 8.86 4.67 0.50
C LEU A 132 10.06 3.77 0.73
N ARG A 133 11.25 4.20 0.29
CA ARG A 133 12.52 3.54 0.58
C ARG A 133 13.54 4.51 1.14
N ASP A 134 14.50 3.92 1.84
CA ASP A 134 15.69 4.57 2.37
C ASP A 134 15.35 5.87 3.13
N ASP A 135 16.00 6.98 2.81
CA ASP A 135 15.82 8.27 3.48
C ASP A 135 14.36 8.72 3.53
N LYS A 136 13.55 8.43 2.49
CA LYS A 136 12.14 8.81 2.47
C LYS A 136 11.33 8.00 3.49
N ALA A 137 11.62 6.70 3.61
CA ALA A 137 10.95 5.84 4.58
C ALA A 137 11.34 6.22 6.01
N HIS A 138 12.63 6.47 6.25
CA HIS A 138 13.11 6.90 7.55
C HIS A 138 12.56 8.27 7.95
N ALA A 139 12.66 9.27 7.07
CA ALA A 139 12.13 10.60 7.33
C ALA A 139 10.62 10.56 7.62
N PHE A 140 9.84 9.78 6.87
CA PHE A 140 8.40 9.66 7.12
C PHE A 140 8.11 9.03 8.48
N ALA A 141 8.78 7.93 8.84
CA ALA A 141 8.59 7.25 10.11
C ALA A 141 8.88 8.16 11.31
N MET A 142 9.86 9.07 11.19
CA MET A 142 10.25 10.01 12.23
C MET A 142 9.33 11.24 12.36
N THR A 143 8.23 11.32 11.59
CA THR A 143 7.21 12.37 11.75
C THR A 143 6.14 12.07 12.82
N PHE A 144 6.18 10.88 13.43
CA PHE A 144 5.22 10.39 14.45
C PHE A 144 5.89 10.16 15.83
#